data_AF-A0A9Q9CKH4-F1
#
_entry.id   AF-A0A9Q9CKH4-F1
#
_cell.length_a   1.000
_cell.length_b   1.000
_cell.length_c   1.000
_cell.angle_alpha   90.00
_cell.angle_beta   90.00
_cell.angle_gamma   90.00
#
_symmetry.space_group_name_H-M   'P 1'
#
loop_
_entity.id
_entity.type
_entity.pdbx_description
1 polymer ?
#
loop_
_entity_poly.entity_id
_entity_poly.type
_entity_poly.pdbx_seq_one_letter_code
_entity_poly.pdbx_strand_id
1 'polypeptide(L)'
;MDYKKLAERILEKLGGKENVESVVYCMTRLRFVLKDESQVDDEQVKKIKGVIGVMKKSGQYQIIIGNEVASVYKEICALGNFKEKTSAKKNREKKSKYHF
;
A
#
# COMPACT_ATOMS: atom_id res chain seq x y z
N MET A 1 8.29 -12.84 8.56
CA MET A 1 7.14 -12.69 7.67
C MET A 1 7.62 -11.97 6.41
N ASP A 2 7.36 -12.47 5.20
CA ASP A 2 7.81 -11.82 3.96
C ASP A 2 6.87 -10.65 3.59
N TYR A 3 7.16 -9.46 4.12
CA TYR A 3 6.33 -8.26 3.87
C TYR A 3 6.26 -7.89 2.40
N LYS A 4 7.36 -8.10 1.66
CA LYS A 4 7.42 -7.87 0.22
C LYS A 4 6.41 -8.72 -0.55
N LYS A 5 6.39 -10.03 -0.29
CA LYS A 5 5.44 -10.96 -0.92
C LYS A 5 4.00 -10.64 -0.53
N LEU A 6 3.77 -10.21 0.72
CA LEU A 6 2.45 -9.77 1.17
C LEU A 6 2.01 -8.52 0.41
N ALA A 7 2.88 -7.52 0.29
CA ALA A 7 2.63 -6.29 -0.46
C ALA A 7 2.39 -6.53 -1.96
N GLU A 8 3.20 -7.39 -2.60
CA GLU A 8 2.99 -7.82 -3.99
C GLU A 8 1.62 -8.45 -4.18
N ARG A 9 1.28 -9.45 -3.36
CA ARG A 9 -0.03 -10.13 -3.43
C ARG A 9 -1.20 -9.18 -3.21
N ILE A 10 -1.09 -8.26 -2.26
CA ILE A 10 -2.13 -7.25 -2.03
C ILE A 10 -2.28 -6.40 -3.30
N LEU A 11 -1.20 -5.84 -3.83
CA LEU A 11 -1.25 -5.01 -5.04
C LEU A 11 -1.84 -5.77 -6.24
N GLU A 12 -1.42 -7.00 -6.47
CA GLU A 12 -1.95 -7.85 -7.55
C GLU A 12 -3.46 -8.05 -7.41
N LYS A 13 -3.94 -8.36 -6.19
CA LYS A 13 -5.38 -8.56 -5.94
C LYS A 13 -6.19 -7.28 -5.98
N LEU A 14 -5.56 -6.13 -5.81
CA LEU A 14 -6.19 -4.82 -5.98
C LEU A 14 -6.27 -4.38 -7.46
N GLY A 15 -5.89 -5.21 -8.43
CA GLY A 15 -5.84 -4.82 -9.85
C GLY A 15 -4.53 -4.12 -10.23
N GLY A 16 -3.48 -4.32 -9.43
CA GLY A 16 -2.15 -3.74 -9.65
C GLY A 16 -2.03 -2.29 -9.21
N LYS A 17 -0.82 -1.74 -9.41
CA LYS A 17 -0.51 -0.34 -9.07
C LYS A 17 -1.30 0.68 -9.89
N GLU A 18 -1.83 0.28 -11.05
CA GLU A 18 -2.60 1.13 -11.95
C GLU A 18 -4.02 1.40 -11.44
N ASN A 19 -4.60 0.44 -10.72
CA ASN A 19 -5.91 0.56 -10.10
C ASN A 19 -5.87 1.24 -8.72
N VAL A 20 -4.69 1.32 -8.08
CA VAL A 20 -4.51 2.05 -6.83
C VAL A 20 -4.19 3.51 -7.12
N GLU A 21 -5.08 4.41 -6.70
CA GLU A 21 -4.87 5.86 -6.82
C GLU A 21 -3.96 6.38 -5.70
N SER A 22 -4.17 5.93 -4.47
CA SER A 22 -3.39 6.34 -3.31
C SER A 22 -3.49 5.32 -2.19
N VAL A 23 -2.44 5.24 -1.37
CA VAL A 23 -2.40 4.38 -0.18
C VAL A 23 -1.93 5.18 1.02
N VAL A 24 -2.63 4.99 2.14
CA VAL A 24 -2.24 5.49 3.46
C VAL A 24 -2.36 4.38 4.50
N TYR A 25 -1.76 4.55 5.66
CA TYR A 25 -1.85 3.57 6.74
C TYR A 25 -2.11 4.25 8.09
N CYS A 26 -2.75 3.50 9.00
CA CYS A 26 -2.87 3.83 10.42
C CYS A 26 -2.15 2.76 11.25
N MET A 27 -2.42 2.68 12.55
CA MET A 27 -1.75 1.72 13.45
C MET A 27 -1.95 0.25 13.08
N THR A 28 -3.10 -0.12 12.52
CA THR A 28 -3.44 -1.53 12.22
C THR A 28 -3.98 -1.78 10.81
N ARG A 29 -4.18 -0.71 10.02
CA ARG A 29 -4.96 -0.75 8.78
C ARG A 29 -4.27 0.00 7.65
N LEU A 30 -4.22 -0.61 6.48
CA LEU A 30 -3.97 0.07 5.21
C LEU A 30 -5.30 0.59 4.67
N ARG A 31 -5.30 1.79 4.10
CA ARG A 31 -6.45 2.36 3.39
C ARG A 31 -6.01 2.72 1.99
N PHE A 32 -6.65 2.10 1.02
CA PHE A 32 -6.45 2.31 -0.39
C PHE A 32 -7.60 3.14 -0.94
N VAL A 33 -7.26 4.07 -1.81
CA VAL A 33 -8.19 4.70 -2.73
C VAL A 33 -7.97 3.98 -4.05
N LEU A 34 -9.00 3.29 -4.52
CA LEU A 34 -8.98 2.54 -5.77
C LEU A 34 -9.72 3.33 -6.85
N LYS A 35 -9.29 3.20 -8.09
CA LYS A 35 -10.01 3.77 -9.24
C LYS A 35 -11.26 2.95 -9.55
N ASP A 36 -11.14 1.62 -9.48
CA ASP A 36 -12.22 0.68 -9.74
C ASP A 36 -12.23 -0.43 -8.69
N GLU A 37 -13.21 -0.37 -7.78
CA GLU A 37 -13.39 -1.37 -6.72
C GLU A 37 -13.99 -2.68 -7.25
N SER A 38 -14.58 -2.69 -8.45
CA SER A 38 -15.23 -3.88 -9.03
C SER A 38 -14.22 -4.91 -9.54
N GLN A 39 -13.00 -4.47 -9.82
CA GLN A 39 -11.88 -5.33 -10.23
C GLN A 39 -11.24 -6.07 -9.04
N VAL A 40 -11.65 -5.77 -7.81
CA VAL A 40 -11.06 -6.32 -6.59
C VAL A 40 -11.92 -7.42 -6.01
N ASP A 41 -11.30 -8.58 -5.81
CA ASP A 41 -11.93 -9.73 -5.16
C ASP A 41 -11.62 -9.74 -3.65
N ASP A 42 -12.59 -9.31 -2.85
CA ASP A 42 -12.48 -9.21 -1.40
C ASP A 42 -12.20 -10.54 -0.72
N GLU A 43 -12.75 -11.63 -1.24
CA GLU A 43 -12.55 -12.96 -0.67
C GLU A 43 -11.11 -13.41 -0.88
N GLN A 44 -10.55 -13.13 -2.06
CA GLN A 44 -9.15 -13.43 -2.34
C GLN A 44 -8.20 -12.57 -1.50
N VAL A 45 -8.51 -11.30 -1.29
CA VAL A 45 -7.70 -10.42 -0.42
C VAL A 45 -7.71 -10.92 1.02
N LYS A 46 -8.88 -11.33 1.55
CA LYS A 46 -9.00 -11.90 2.91
C LYS A 46 -8.24 -13.21 3.08
N LYS A 47 -8.08 -14.01 2.01
CA LYS A 47 -7.31 -15.27 2.04
C LYS A 47 -5.79 -15.06 2.03
N ILE A 48 -5.30 -13.83 1.84
CA ILE A 48 -3.87 -13.54 1.87
C ILE A 48 -3.34 -13.72 3.31
N LYS A 49 -2.31 -14.55 3.46
CA LYS A 49 -1.65 -14.78 4.76
C LYS A 49 -1.08 -13.47 5.32
N GLY A 50 -1.63 -13.01 6.44
CA GLY A 50 -1.28 -11.73 7.08
C GLY A 50 -2.36 -10.66 6.96
N VAL A 51 -3.39 -10.89 6.15
CA VAL A 51 -4.62 -10.09 6.17
C VAL A 51 -5.56 -10.70 7.21
N ILE A 52 -5.95 -9.89 8.19
CA ILE A 52 -6.94 -10.23 9.21
C ILE A 52 -8.35 -10.02 8.66
N GLY A 53 -8.52 -9.00 7.80
CA GLY A 53 -9.81 -8.71 7.20
C GLY A 53 -9.76 -7.55 6.23
N VAL A 54 -10.88 -7.35 5.54
CA VAL A 54 -11.10 -6.27 4.57
C VAL A 54 -12.39 -5.56 4.94
N MET A 55 -12.38 -4.23 4.84
CA MET A 55 -13.55 -3.38 5.08
C MET A 55 -13.59 -2.24 4.07
N LYS A 56 -14.75 -1.93 3.52
CA LYS A 56 -14.94 -0.77 2.63
C LYS A 56 -15.75 0.29 3.36
N LYS A 57 -15.24 1.53 3.43
CA LYS A 57 -15.96 2.63 4.07
C LYS A 57 -15.54 3.97 3.49
N SER A 58 -16.52 4.83 3.20
CA SER A 58 -16.29 6.20 2.70
C SER A 58 -15.45 6.24 1.42
N GLY A 59 -15.69 5.32 0.47
CA GLY A 59 -14.91 5.22 -0.77
C GLY A 59 -13.46 4.79 -0.59
N GLN A 60 -13.11 4.22 0.58
CA GLN A 60 -11.78 3.67 0.86
C GLN A 60 -11.86 2.18 1.09
N TYR A 61 -10.96 1.46 0.43
CA TYR A 61 -10.74 0.04 0.62
C TYR A 61 -9.73 -0.19 1.74
N GLN A 62 -10.16 -0.74 2.87
CA GLN A 62 -9.34 -0.90 4.06
C GLN A 62 -8.94 -2.35 4.27
N ILE A 63 -7.64 -2.60 4.41
CA ILE A 63 -7.08 -3.92 4.73
C ILE A 63 -6.53 -3.90 6.14
N ILE A 64 -7.01 -4.81 6.98
CA ILE A 64 -6.59 -4.97 8.37
C ILE A 64 -5.43 -5.96 8.38
N ILE A 65 -4.25 -5.52 8.81
CA ILE A 65 -3.04 -6.34 8.92
C ILE A 65 -2.62 -6.51 10.39
N GLY A 66 -2.79 -5.47 11.21
CA GLY A 66 -2.29 -5.45 12.60
C GLY A 66 -0.99 -4.65 12.72
N ASN A 67 -0.16 -4.99 13.71
CA ASN A 67 1.03 -4.21 14.07
C ASN A 67 2.10 -4.11 12.96
N GLU A 68 2.08 -5.04 12.00
CA GLU A 68 3.04 -5.10 10.89
C GLU A 68 2.69 -4.19 9.70
N VAL A 69 1.58 -3.44 9.80
CA VAL A 69 1.06 -2.58 8.73
C VAL A 69 2.09 -1.58 8.19
N ALA A 70 2.95 -1.04 9.04
CA ALA A 70 3.96 -0.07 8.65
C ALA A 70 5.04 -0.69 7.75
N SER A 71 5.41 -1.95 8.02
CA SER A 71 6.37 -2.70 7.20
C SER A 71 5.76 -3.01 5.83
N VAL A 72 4.49 -3.43 5.80
CA VAL A 72 3.79 -3.73 4.53
C VAL A 72 3.58 -2.47 3.70
N TYR A 73 3.24 -1.33 4.33
CA TYR A 73 3.08 -0.05 3.63
C TYR A 73 4.34 0.37 2.87
N LYS A 74 5.52 0.23 3.50
CA LYS A 74 6.80 0.57 2.88
C LYS A 74 7.05 -0.25 1.62
N GLU A 75 6.78 -1.56 1.69
CA GLU A 75 6.93 -2.46 0.55
C GLU A 75 5.92 -2.11 -0.57
N ILE A 76 4.66 -1.79 -0.22
CA ILE A 76 3.66 -1.34 -1.21
C ILE A 76 4.11 -0.06 -1.90
N CYS A 77 4.62 0.93 -1.17
CA CYS A 77 5.14 2.15 -1.78
C CYS A 77 6.34 1.87 -2.68
N ALA A 78 7.26 0.99 -2.27
CA ALA A 78 8.41 0.61 -3.07
C ALA A 78 8.01 -0.11 -4.38
N LEU A 79 7.00 -0.99 -4.34
CA LEU A 79 6.53 -1.76 -5.50
C LEU A 79 5.66 -0.94 -6.45
N GLY A 80 4.72 -0.16 -5.90
CA GLY A 80 3.78 0.65 -6.66
C GLY A 80 4.32 2.02 -7.06
N ASN A 81 5.52 2.38 -6.60
CA ASN A 81 6.13 3.70 -6.76
C ASN A 81 5.22 4.83 -6.22
N PHE A 82 4.41 4.53 -5.19
CA PHE A 82 3.58 5.53 -4.52
C PHE A 82 4.50 6.46 -3.72
N LYS A 83 4.19 7.76 -3.72
CA LYS A 83 4.89 8.70 -2.85
C LYS A 83 4.59 8.31 -1.40
N GLU A 84 5.59 7.79 -0.70
CA GLU A 84 5.54 7.60 0.75
C GLU A 84 5.17 8.93 1.40
N LYS A 85 3.92 9.09 1.84
CA LYS A 85 3.52 10.21 2.70
C LYS A 85 3.85 9.83 4.14
N THR A 86 5.13 9.57 4.39
CA THR A 86 5.62 9.41 5.74
C THR A 86 6.00 10.80 6.22
N SER A 87 5.39 11.27 7.30
CA SER A 87 5.82 12.47 8.04
C SER A 87 7.19 12.23 8.69
N ALA A 88 8.23 12.04 7.88
CA ALA A 88 9.65 12.06 8.25
C ALA A 88 10.50 11.90 6.98
N LYS A 89 11.23 12.98 6.65
CA LYS A 89 12.38 13.10 5.74
C LYS A 89 12.90 11.78 5.13
N LYS A 90 12.87 11.69 3.80
CA LYS A 90 13.90 10.96 3.04
C LYS A 90 14.46 11.88 1.97
N ASN A 91 15.60 12.47 2.32
CA ASN A 91 16.53 13.07 1.38
C ASN A 91 16.90 12.01 0.34
N ARG A 92 16.58 12.23 -0.93
CA ARG A 92 17.12 11.46 -2.05
C ARG A 92 17.49 12.44 -3.15
N GLU A 93 18.77 12.81 -3.10
CA GLU A 93 19.64 13.32 -4.15
C GLU A 93 18.97 13.90 -5.41
N LYS A 94 18.94 15.24 -5.49
CA LYS A 94 19.10 15.92 -6.78
C LYS A 94 20.56 16.35 -6.90
N LYS A 95 21.20 15.81 -7.94
CA LYS A 95 22.59 15.98 -8.34
C LYS A 95 23.07 17.44 -8.25
N SER A 96 24.29 17.57 -7.74
CA SER A 96 25.21 18.70 -7.92
C SER A 96 25.11 19.30 -9.33
N LYS A 97 24.81 20.61 -9.39
CA LYS A 97 25.24 21.53 -10.44
C LYS A 97 25.32 22.94 -9.82
N TYR A 98 26.34 23.16 -9.01
CA TYR A 98 26.99 24.46 -8.95
C TYR A 98 28.24 24.31 -9.81
N HIS A 99 28.23 24.94 -10.98
CA HIS A 99 29.47 25.31 -11.66
C HIS A 99 29.58 26.82 -11.50
N PHE A 100 30.80 27.23 -11.13
CA PHE A 100 31.24 28.58 -10.81
C PHE A 100 30.98 29.59 -11.92
#